data_AF-D1CSD4-F1
#
_entry.id   AF-D1CSD4-F1
#
_cell.length_a   1.000
_cell.length_b   1.000
_cell.length_c   1.000
_cell.angle_alpha   90.00
_cell.angle_beta   90.00
_cell.angle_gamma   90.00
#
_symmetry.space_group_name_H-M   'P 1'
#
loop_
_entity.id
_entity.type
_entity.pdbx_description
1 polymer ?
#
loop_
_entity_poly.entity_id
_entity_poly.type
_entity_poly.pdbx_seq_one_letter_code
_entity_poly.pdbx_strand_id
1 'polypeptide(L)'
;MASVGSAVAQESGADLAKKLSNPIASLISVPFQFNYDRGYGPEDGNREVLNIQPVIPISLNEDWNIISRTIMPVISQNDIAGQSGHQFGLGDITQSLFVSPSTW
;
A
#
# COMPACT_ATOMS: atom_id res chain seq x y z
N MET A 1 16.85 -2.98 53.72
CA MET A 1 17.51 -3.33 52.45
C MET A 1 16.60 -4.29 51.71
N ALA A 2 16.10 -3.92 50.53
CA ALA A 2 15.52 -4.83 49.55
C ALA A 2 15.60 -4.13 48.18
N SER A 3 16.42 -4.68 47.29
CA SER A 3 16.47 -4.40 45.86
C SER A 3 15.19 -4.89 45.17
N VAL A 4 14.79 -4.29 44.04
CA VAL A 4 14.78 -4.95 42.71
C VAL A 4 14.67 -3.83 41.66
N GLY A 5 15.60 -3.82 40.71
CA GLY A 5 15.65 -2.86 39.61
C GLY A 5 14.55 -3.07 38.59
N SER A 6 14.04 -1.96 38.05
CA SER A 6 13.18 -1.97 36.87
C SER A 6 14.07 -2.18 35.64
N ALA A 7 14.19 -3.43 35.20
CA ALA A 7 14.75 -3.76 33.90
C ALA A 7 13.72 -3.38 32.84
N VAL A 8 13.86 -2.18 32.29
CA VAL A 8 13.22 -1.83 31.02
C VAL A 8 13.85 -2.77 29.99
N ALA A 9 13.08 -3.75 29.52
CA ALA A 9 13.51 -4.64 28.45
C ALA A 9 13.80 -3.76 27.23
N GLN A 10 15.08 -3.48 27.01
CA GLN A 10 15.58 -2.78 25.84
C GLN A 10 15.32 -3.72 24.66
N GLU A 11 14.20 -3.51 23.95
CA GLU A 11 14.04 -4.04 22.59
C GLU A 11 15.32 -3.69 21.84
N SER A 12 16.07 -4.73 21.47
CA SER A 12 17.42 -4.56 20.99
C SER A 12 17.37 -3.78 19.66
N GLY A 13 18.21 -2.76 19.49
CA GLY A 13 18.28 -1.99 18.24
C GLY A 13 18.55 -2.86 17.00
N ALA A 14 18.99 -4.11 17.20
CA ALA A 14 19.15 -5.12 16.15
C ALA A 14 17.82 -5.59 15.56
N ASP A 15 16.76 -5.74 16.36
CA ASP A 15 15.42 -6.14 15.89
C ASP A 15 14.78 -5.01 15.07
N LEU A 16 15.03 -3.76 15.45
CA LEU A 16 14.61 -2.59 14.69
C LEU A 16 15.40 -2.47 13.37
N ALA A 17 16.72 -2.69 13.41
CA ALA A 17 17.56 -2.66 12.21
C ALA A 17 17.19 -3.76 11.21
N LYS A 18 16.82 -4.97 11.68
CA LYS A 18 16.30 -6.04 10.82
C LYS A 18 14.96 -5.66 10.19
N LYS A 19 14.02 -5.09 10.97
CA LYS A 19 12.74 -4.57 10.46
C LYS A 19 12.91 -3.42 9.45
N LEU A 20 13.95 -2.60 9.61
CA LEU A 20 14.28 -1.50 8.69
C LEU A 20 14.98 -1.94 7.41
N SER A 21 15.65 -3.09 7.43
CA SER A 21 16.38 -3.62 6.27
C SER A 21 15.45 -4.25 5.23
N ASN A 22 14.24 -4.67 5.62
CA ASN A 22 13.19 -5.10 4.70
C ASN A 22 11.79 -4.61 5.16
N PRO A 23 11.47 -3.33 4.97
CA PRO A 23 10.27 -2.70 5.52
C PRO A 23 8.96 -3.20 4.89
N ILE A 24 9.02 -4.03 3.83
CA ILE A 24 7.83 -4.59 3.16
C ILE A 24 7.33 -5.86 3.87
N ALA A 25 8.23 -6.63 4.51
CA ALA A 25 7.89 -7.97 5.01
C ALA A 25 7.05 -7.97 6.30
N SER A 26 7.03 -6.87 7.08
CA SER A 26 6.41 -6.86 8.42
C SER A 26 5.51 -5.68 8.74
N LEU A 27 5.30 -4.73 7.80
CA LEU A 27 4.45 -3.57 8.02
C LEU A 27 3.28 -3.58 7.04
N ILE A 28 2.06 -3.48 7.59
CA ILE A 28 0.89 -3.17 6.79
C ILE A 28 1.00 -1.72 6.35
N SER A 29 0.96 -1.46 5.04
CA SER A 29 0.99 -0.11 4.49
C SER A 29 -0.19 0.10 3.54
N VAL A 30 -0.77 1.31 3.57
CA VAL A 30 -1.84 1.71 2.65
C VAL A 30 -1.47 3.07 2.05
N PRO A 31 -0.65 3.09 0.98
CA PRO A 31 -0.34 4.30 0.24
C PRO A 31 -1.57 4.81 -0.51
N PHE A 32 -1.70 6.13 -0.54
CA PHE A 32 -2.67 6.84 -1.36
C PHE A 32 -1.91 7.71 -2.35
N GLN A 33 -2.21 7.56 -3.63
CA GLN A 33 -1.67 8.39 -4.70
C GLN A 33 -2.80 9.03 -5.47
N PHE A 34 -2.89 10.35 -5.41
CA PHE A 34 -3.86 11.13 -6.16
C PHE A 34 -3.21 11.69 -7.43
N ASN A 35 -3.87 11.51 -8.58
CA ASN A 35 -3.48 12.07 -9.85
C ASN A 35 -4.64 12.89 -10.43
N TYR A 36 -4.32 14.07 -10.95
CA TYR A 36 -5.26 14.93 -11.65
C TYR A 36 -4.72 15.19 -13.06
N ASP A 37 -5.47 14.77 -14.05
CA ASP A 37 -5.13 14.90 -15.46
C ASP A 37 -6.22 15.74 -16.16
N ARG A 38 -5.82 16.57 -17.13
CA ARG A 38 -6.71 17.40 -17.96
C ARG A 38 -6.23 17.37 -19.41
N GLY A 39 -7.10 17.76 -20.34
CA GLY A 39 -6.77 17.89 -21.76
C GLY A 39 -7.22 16.67 -22.56
N TYR A 40 -8.21 15.92 -22.06
CA TYR A 40 -8.73 14.76 -22.75
C TYR A 40 -9.75 15.17 -23.82
N GLY A 41 -9.49 14.78 -25.06
CA GLY A 41 -10.42 14.97 -26.17
C GLY A 41 -10.68 16.44 -26.53
N PRO A 42 -11.62 16.69 -27.46
CA PRO A 42 -11.93 18.04 -27.94
C PRO A 42 -12.65 18.93 -26.92
N GLU A 43 -13.21 18.35 -25.85
CA GLU A 43 -14.00 19.04 -24.83
C GLU A 43 -13.18 19.45 -23.58
N ASP A 44 -11.84 19.34 -23.62
CA ASP A 44 -10.94 19.58 -22.49
C ASP A 44 -11.35 18.78 -21.23
N GLY A 45 -11.68 17.50 -21.43
CA GLY A 45 -12.08 16.60 -20.36
C GLY A 45 -11.00 16.44 -19.29
N ASN A 46 -11.42 16.08 -18.09
CA ASN A 46 -10.55 15.88 -16.94
C ASN A 46 -10.78 14.53 -16.27
N ARG A 47 -9.75 14.05 -15.59
CA ARG A 47 -9.73 12.78 -14.88
C ARG A 47 -8.99 12.90 -13.57
N GLU A 48 -9.64 12.44 -12.52
CA GLU A 48 -9.12 12.33 -11.16
C GLU A 48 -9.00 10.84 -10.82
N VAL A 49 -7.81 10.42 -10.40
CA VAL A 49 -7.54 9.03 -10.01
C VAL A 49 -6.92 9.00 -8.63
N LEU A 50 -7.63 8.42 -7.67
CA LEU A 50 -7.09 8.05 -6.37
C LEU A 50 -6.73 6.56 -6.37
N ASN A 51 -5.44 6.25 -6.45
CA ASN A 51 -4.93 4.89 -6.28
C ASN A 51 -4.76 4.59 -4.80
N ILE A 52 -5.50 3.61 -4.31
CA ILE A 52 -5.41 3.06 -2.96
C ILE A 52 -4.64 1.74 -3.06
N GLN A 53 -3.50 1.61 -2.37
CA GLN A 53 -2.53 0.57 -2.67
C GLN A 53 -2.14 -0.33 -1.48
N PRO A 54 -3.08 -0.99 -0.77
CA PRO A 54 -2.74 -1.76 0.41
C PRO A 54 -1.69 -2.83 0.12
N VAL A 55 -0.68 -2.90 0.99
CA VAL A 55 0.35 -3.93 1.04
C VAL A 55 0.27 -4.58 2.42
N ILE A 56 -0.14 -5.84 2.45
CA ILE A 56 -0.41 -6.60 3.66
C ILE A 56 0.48 -7.84 3.64
N PRO A 57 1.50 -7.92 4.51
CA PRO A 57 2.22 -9.16 4.75
C PRO A 57 1.38 -10.10 5.63
N ILE A 58 1.34 -11.37 5.26
CA ILE A 58 0.61 -12.45 5.94
C ILE A 58 1.61 -13.58 6.18
N SER A 59 1.88 -13.91 7.43
CA SER A 59 2.73 -15.06 7.77
C SER A 59 1.98 -16.36 7.53
N LEU A 60 2.55 -17.24 6.70
CA LEU A 60 2.02 -18.57 6.47
C LEU A 60 2.49 -19.55 7.54
N ASN A 61 3.78 -19.49 7.88
CA ASN A 61 4.43 -20.31 8.90
C ASN A 61 5.75 -19.62 9.35
N GLU A 62 6.55 -20.33 10.14
CA GLU A 62 7.83 -19.83 10.67
C GLU A 62 8.82 -19.40 9.58
N ASP A 63 8.72 -19.97 8.37
CA ASP A 63 9.70 -19.81 7.30
C ASP A 63 9.20 -18.96 6.13
N TRP A 64 7.88 -18.77 5.97
CA TRP A 64 7.29 -18.13 4.79
C TRP A 64 6.25 -17.06 5.09
N ASN A 65 6.31 -15.98 4.32
CA ASN A 65 5.30 -14.93 4.24
C ASN A 65 4.71 -14.86 2.82
N ILE A 66 3.42 -14.53 2.75
CA ILE A 66 2.76 -14.00 1.55
C ILE A 66 2.58 -12.50 1.71
N ILE A 67 2.98 -11.72 0.72
CA ILE A 67 2.71 -10.29 0.67
C ILE A 67 1.58 -10.06 -0.35
N SER A 68 0.43 -9.61 0.14
CA SER A 68 -0.71 -9.20 -0.68
C SER A 68 -0.58 -7.72 -1.02
N ARG A 69 -0.48 -7.41 -2.32
CA ARG A 69 -0.51 -6.04 -2.83
C ARG A 69 -1.72 -5.88 -3.74
N THR A 70 -2.62 -4.99 -3.35
CA THR A 70 -3.77 -4.60 -4.18
C THR A 70 -3.57 -3.18 -4.66
N ILE A 71 -3.88 -2.91 -5.92
CA ILE A 71 -3.97 -1.55 -6.47
C ILE A 71 -5.43 -1.34 -6.87
N MET A 72 -6.08 -0.39 -6.20
CA MET A 72 -7.48 -0.05 -6.43
C MET A 72 -7.61 1.42 -6.84
N PRO A 73 -7.83 1.69 -8.13
CA PRO A 73 -8.07 3.05 -8.62
C PRO A 73 -9.54 3.45 -8.40
N VAL A 74 -9.78 4.52 -7.67
CA VAL A 74 -11.08 5.23 -7.65
C VAL A 74 -10.99 6.39 -8.63
N ILE A 75 -11.87 6.40 -9.63
CA ILE A 75 -11.79 7.31 -10.77
C ILE A 75 -13.04 8.18 -10.80
N SER A 76 -12.82 9.48 -10.92
CA SER A 76 -13.84 10.48 -11.26
C SER A 76 -13.37 11.14 -12.56
N GLN A 77 -14.23 11.21 -13.56
CA GLN A 77 -13.86 11.75 -14.87
C GLN A 77 -15.04 12.48 -15.49
N ASN A 78 -14.73 13.48 -16.31
CA ASN A 78 -15.72 14.21 -17.06
C ASN A 78 -15.22 14.45 -18.48
N ASP A 79 -16.09 14.17 -19.46
CA ASP A 79 -15.89 14.47 -20.88
C ASP A 79 -14.57 13.94 -21.49
N ILE A 80 -14.05 12.83 -20.95
CA ILE A 80 -12.79 12.24 -21.44
C ILE A 80 -12.92 11.55 -22.81
N ALA A 81 -14.15 11.30 -23.27
CA ALA A 81 -14.48 10.66 -24.54
C ALA A 81 -15.53 11.47 -25.31
N GLY A 82 -15.27 12.77 -25.51
CA GLY A 82 -16.24 13.72 -26.06
C GLY A 82 -17.28 14.10 -25.01
N GLN A 83 -18.52 14.39 -25.43
CA GLN A 83 -19.66 14.71 -24.54
C GLN A 83 -20.18 13.47 -23.78
N SER A 84 -19.26 12.76 -23.14
CA SER A 84 -19.52 11.55 -22.36
C SER A 84 -20.13 11.87 -20.99
N GLY A 85 -20.09 13.14 -20.57
CA GLY A 85 -20.56 13.60 -19.28
C GLY A 85 -19.66 13.13 -18.14
N HIS A 86 -20.24 13.11 -16.94
CA HIS A 86 -19.55 12.70 -15.72
C HIS A 86 -19.65 11.19 -15.49
N GLN A 87 -18.52 10.55 -15.19
CA GLN A 87 -18.47 9.15 -14.75
C GLN A 87 -17.65 9.01 -13.47
N PHE A 88 -18.17 8.22 -12.53
CA PHE A 88 -17.50 7.86 -11.30
C PHE A 88 -17.52 6.34 -11.15
N GLY A 89 -16.38 5.75 -10.80
CA GLY A 89 -16.30 4.31 -10.64
C GLY A 89 -14.92 3.81 -10.22
N LEU A 90 -14.80 2.49 -10.19
CA LEU A 90 -13.52 1.82 -9.97
C LEU A 90 -12.86 1.51 -11.32
N GLY A 91 -11.56 1.70 -11.39
CA GLY A 91 -10.74 1.14 -12.46
C GLY A 91 -10.45 -0.34 -12.24
N ASP A 92 -9.68 -0.92 -13.14
CA ASP A 92 -9.23 -2.31 -13.01
C ASP A 92 -8.44 -2.50 -11.72
N ILE A 93 -8.90 -3.41 -10.87
CA ILE A 93 -8.22 -3.77 -9.63
C ILE A 93 -7.11 -4.76 -9.97
N THR A 94 -5.86 -4.40 -9.66
CA THR A 94 -4.72 -5.30 -9.81
C THR A 94 -4.35 -5.91 -8.48
N GLN A 95 -4.42 -7.24 -8.39
CA GLN A 95 -3.97 -8.00 -7.23
C GLN A 95 -2.66 -8.72 -7.55
N SER A 96 -1.68 -8.60 -6.66
CA SER A 96 -0.41 -9.31 -6.74
C SER A 96 -0.12 -10.01 -5.42
N LEU A 97 0.36 -11.25 -5.50
CA LEU A 97 0.80 -12.04 -4.37
C LEU A 97 2.28 -12.36 -4.54
N PHE A 98 3.09 -11.99 -3.55
CA PHE A 98 4.50 -12.31 -3.52
C PHE A 98 4.78 -13.31 -2.41
N VAL A 99 5.68 -14.25 -2.64
CA VAL A 99 6.15 -15.19 -1.62
C VAL A 99 7.56 -14.78 -1.21
N SER A 100 7.82 -14.69 0.09
CA SER A 100 9.12 -14.31 0.63
C SER A 100 9.45 -15.13 1.88
N PRO A 101 10.73 -15.48 2.12
CA PRO A 101 11.15 -16.06 3.38
C PRO A 101 10.83 -15.14 4.57
N SER A 102 10.45 -15.72 5.71
CA SER A 102 10.15 -15.02 6.95
C SER A 102 11.39 -14.43 7.63
N THR A 103 12.56 -14.99 7.33
CA THR A 103 13.84 -14.53 7.87
C THR A 103 14.77 -14.12 6.74
N TRP A 104 15.24 -12.88 6.80
CA TRP A 104 16.50 -12.45 6.20
C TRP A 104 17.48 -12.12 7.34
#